data_AF-J9E9E8-F1
#
_entry.id   AF-J9E9E8-F1
#
_cell.length_a   1.000
_cell.length_b   1.000
_cell.length_c   1.000
_cell.angle_alpha   90.00
_cell.angle_beta   90.00
_cell.angle_gamma   90.00
#
_symmetry.space_group_name_H-M   'P 1'
#
loop_
_entity.id
_entity.type
_entity.pdbx_description
1 polymer ?
#
loop_
_entity_poly.entity_id
_entity_poly.type
_entity_poly.pdbx_seq_one_letter_code
_entity_poly.pdbx_strand_id
1 'polypeptide(L)'
;MSIPKKGFPKELASFASCFFGEPILSEFYMFGGTGVPFGTRTSNSVNVLKRIKDENFVWKRLRTTGDIPVKQYGSCLVHNNGKFYVFGGTTGWEYNLEVRSLEPEFSSKNDDEDRLEPVCWKWTLLHVIYKFILLSLAYISILCIHLV
;
A
#
# COMPACT_ATOMS: atom_id res chain seq x y z
N MET A 1 -24.85 -8.12 -9.41
CA MET A 1 -24.23 -6.94 -8.76
C MET A 1 -23.08 -6.47 -9.63
N SER A 2 -22.93 -5.18 -9.90
CA SER A 2 -21.88 -4.63 -10.77
C SER A 2 -20.91 -3.74 -10.01
N ILE A 3 -19.66 -3.72 -10.45
CA ILE A 3 -18.65 -2.80 -9.92
C ILE A 3 -18.98 -1.38 -10.38
N PRO A 4 -19.03 -0.38 -9.48
CA PRO A 4 -19.38 0.99 -9.86
C PRO A 4 -18.30 1.62 -10.75
N LYS A 5 -18.73 2.34 -11.80
CA LYS A 5 -17.85 3.15 -12.66
C LYS A 5 -17.37 4.44 -11.98
N LYS A 6 -18.19 4.99 -11.08
CA LYS A 6 -17.87 6.23 -10.35
C LYS A 6 -16.77 5.94 -9.33
N GLY A 7 -15.72 6.78 -9.31
CA GLY A 7 -14.59 6.63 -8.40
C GLY A 7 -13.60 5.51 -8.77
N PHE A 8 -13.80 4.86 -9.92
CA PHE A 8 -12.93 3.79 -10.40
C PHE A 8 -11.48 4.30 -10.62
N PRO A 9 -10.45 3.63 -10.05
CA PRO A 9 -9.06 4.04 -10.21
C PRO A 9 -8.61 4.05 -11.68
N LYS A 10 -7.78 5.03 -12.06
CA LYS A 10 -7.32 5.17 -13.47
C LYS A 10 -5.98 4.49 -13.71
N GLU A 11 -5.17 4.35 -12.66
CA GLU A 11 -3.81 3.83 -12.73
C GLU A 11 -3.77 2.32 -12.48
N LEU A 12 -4.30 1.54 -13.44
CA LEU A 12 -4.58 0.10 -13.30
C LEU A 12 -3.50 -0.83 -13.86
N ALA A 13 -2.44 -0.32 -14.48
CA ALA A 13 -1.33 -1.16 -14.88
C ALA A 13 -0.34 -1.27 -13.72
N SER A 14 0.05 -2.49 -13.36
CA SER A 14 1.05 -2.77 -12.33
C SER A 14 0.78 -2.12 -10.96
N PHE A 15 -0.49 -1.96 -10.57
CA PHE A 15 -0.83 -1.61 -9.18
C PHE A 15 -0.59 -2.82 -8.27
N ALA A 16 -0.34 -2.56 -6.99
CA ALA A 16 -0.32 -3.57 -5.96
C ALA A 16 -1.73 -3.77 -5.41
N SER A 17 -2.12 -5.01 -5.10
CA SER A 17 -3.42 -5.29 -4.49
C SER A 17 -3.33 -6.26 -3.34
N CYS A 18 -4.27 -6.13 -2.42
CA CYS A 18 -4.46 -7.06 -1.33
C CYS A 18 -5.97 -7.17 -1.05
N PHE A 19 -6.41 -8.40 -0.86
CA PHE A 19 -7.77 -8.73 -0.49
C PHE A 19 -7.73 -9.48 0.83
N PHE A 20 -8.57 -9.10 1.78
CA PHE A 20 -8.79 -9.86 3.00
C PHE A 20 -10.25 -9.65 3.44
N GLY A 21 -10.87 -10.73 3.88
CA GLY A 21 -12.28 -10.73 4.24
C GLY A 21 -12.90 -12.13 4.31
N GLU A 22 -13.93 -12.25 5.14
CA GLU A 22 -14.90 -13.36 5.18
C GLU A 22 -16.09 -13.05 4.23
N PRO A 23 -17.02 -13.99 3.94
CA PRO A 23 -18.11 -13.80 2.98
C PRO A 23 -18.96 -12.52 3.15
N ILE A 24 -18.90 -11.88 4.33
CA ILE A 24 -19.74 -10.73 4.70
C ILE A 24 -18.93 -9.40 4.79
N LEU A 25 -17.60 -9.40 4.57
CA LEU A 25 -16.79 -8.15 4.52
C LEU A 25 -15.69 -8.24 3.44
N SER A 26 -16.05 -7.91 2.21
CA SER A 26 -15.25 -8.06 0.99
C SER A 26 -14.52 -6.77 0.59
N GLU A 27 -13.44 -6.41 1.28
CA GLU A 27 -12.66 -5.21 0.93
C GLU A 27 -11.47 -5.57 0.02
N PHE A 28 -11.36 -4.87 -1.11
CA PHE A 28 -10.25 -5.01 -2.06
C PHE A 28 -9.44 -3.72 -2.09
N TYR A 29 -8.20 -3.80 -1.61
CA TYR A 29 -7.28 -2.68 -1.51
C TYR A 29 -6.35 -2.64 -2.73
N MET A 30 -6.08 -1.44 -3.20
CA MET A 30 -5.19 -1.15 -4.31
C MET A 30 -4.24 -0.03 -3.93
N PHE A 31 -2.96 -0.19 -4.26
CA PHE A 31 -1.95 0.84 -4.08
C PHE A 31 -1.20 1.09 -5.39
N GLY A 32 -1.05 2.38 -5.71
CA GLY A 32 -0.19 2.86 -6.79
C GLY A 32 -0.66 2.43 -8.18
N GLY A 33 0.30 2.07 -9.03
CA GLY A 33 0.07 1.68 -10.42
C GLY A 33 0.29 2.83 -11.41
N THR A 34 0.12 2.54 -12.70
CA THR A 34 0.21 3.51 -13.79
C THR A 34 -0.99 3.43 -14.73
N GLY A 35 -1.37 4.59 -15.27
CA GLY A 35 -2.36 4.72 -16.34
C GLY A 35 -1.72 4.78 -17.72
N VAL A 36 -2.52 5.17 -18.72
CA VAL A 36 -2.06 5.43 -20.10
C VAL A 36 -1.69 6.91 -20.25
N PRO A 37 -0.50 7.26 -20.77
CA PRO A 37 0.57 6.35 -21.20
C PRO A 37 1.35 5.73 -20.03
N PHE A 38 1.75 4.47 -20.19
CA PHE A 38 2.44 3.67 -19.16
C PHE A 38 3.72 4.35 -18.68
N GLY A 39 3.97 4.32 -17.36
CA GLY A 39 5.16 4.90 -16.72
C GLY A 39 5.10 6.41 -16.49
N THR A 40 4.22 7.14 -17.16
CA THR A 40 4.12 8.62 -17.04
C THR A 40 2.96 9.08 -16.15
N ARG A 41 1.91 8.26 -16.04
CA ARG A 41 0.73 8.55 -15.20
C ARG A 41 0.70 7.60 -14.01
N THR A 42 1.70 7.73 -13.14
CA THR A 42 1.85 6.90 -11.94
C THR A 42 1.05 7.46 -10.75
N SER A 43 0.73 6.60 -9.79
CA SER A 43 -0.02 6.95 -8.58
C SER A 43 0.67 6.44 -7.32
N ASN A 44 0.38 7.08 -6.19
CA ASN A 44 0.65 6.59 -4.83
C ASN A 44 -0.65 6.52 -4.01
N SER A 45 -1.80 6.61 -4.66
CA SER A 45 -3.09 6.57 -3.98
C SER A 45 -3.37 5.16 -3.48
N VAL A 46 -4.01 5.08 -2.32
CA VAL A 46 -4.64 3.85 -1.83
C VAL A 46 -6.12 3.94 -2.11
N ASN A 47 -6.66 2.99 -2.86
CA ASN A 47 -8.09 2.90 -3.15
C ASN A 47 -8.62 1.59 -2.58
N VAL A 48 -9.83 1.62 -2.04
CA VAL A 48 -10.54 0.45 -1.55
C VAL A 48 -11.86 0.32 -2.29
N LEU A 49 -12.15 -0.89 -2.74
CA LEU A 49 -13.50 -1.29 -3.12
C LEU A 49 -14.12 -1.99 -1.91
N LYS A 50 -15.23 -1.46 -1.41
CA LYS A 50 -15.90 -1.97 -0.22
C LYS A 50 -17.36 -2.33 -0.55
N ARG A 51 -17.83 -3.45 0.00
CA ARG A 51 -19.26 -3.79 0.04
C ARG A 51 -19.94 -3.01 1.17
N ILE A 52 -21.01 -2.29 0.84
CA ILE A 52 -21.86 -1.56 1.80
C ILE A 52 -23.14 -2.36 2.10
N LYS A 53 -23.91 -1.92 3.12
CA LYS A 53 -25.04 -2.65 3.72
C LYS A 53 -26.09 -3.14 2.70
N ASP A 54 -26.28 -2.42 1.59
CA ASP A 54 -27.25 -2.76 0.54
C ASP A 54 -26.69 -3.71 -0.53
N GLU A 55 -25.70 -4.53 -0.20
CA GLU A 55 -25.00 -5.45 -1.11
C GLU A 55 -24.36 -4.76 -2.35
N ASN A 56 -24.24 -3.44 -2.30
CA ASN A 56 -23.63 -2.62 -3.33
C ASN A 56 -22.13 -2.42 -3.06
N PHE A 57 -21.38 -2.13 -4.13
CA PHE A 57 -19.97 -1.80 -4.01
C PHE A 57 -19.75 -0.31 -4.18
N VAL A 58 -18.78 0.23 -3.44
CA VAL A 58 -18.31 1.61 -3.56
C VAL A 58 -16.80 1.67 -3.64
N TRP A 59 -16.28 2.52 -4.51
CA TRP A 59 -14.87 2.92 -4.49
C TRP A 59 -14.67 4.07 -3.53
N LYS A 60 -13.67 3.94 -2.65
CA LYS A 60 -13.22 5.00 -1.74
C LYS A 60 -11.71 5.17 -1.90
N ARG A 61 -11.25 6.39 -2.14
CA ARG A 61 -9.84 6.73 -2.01
C ARG A 61 -9.55 7.02 -0.54
N LEU A 62 -8.59 6.33 0.04
CA LEU A 62 -8.22 6.55 1.44
C LEU A 62 -7.48 7.88 1.58
N ARG A 63 -7.76 8.59 2.67
CA ARG A 63 -6.98 9.76 3.08
C ARG A 63 -5.72 9.27 3.76
N THR A 64 -4.55 9.58 3.19
CA THR A 64 -3.27 9.14 3.73
C THR A 64 -2.43 10.29 4.29
N THR A 65 -1.64 10.02 5.32
CA THR A 65 -0.75 10.97 6.03
C THR A 65 0.62 10.31 6.30
N GLY A 66 1.57 11.04 6.89
CA GLY A 66 2.89 10.51 7.28
C GLY A 66 3.88 10.42 6.12
N ASP A 67 4.66 9.34 6.10
CA ASP A 67 5.75 9.10 5.13
C ASP A 67 5.22 8.58 3.79
N ILE A 68 4.37 9.37 3.13
CA ILE A 68 3.64 8.97 1.92
C ILE A 68 4.63 8.51 0.83
N PRO A 69 4.47 7.31 0.25
CA PRO A 69 5.33 6.82 -0.83
C PRO A 69 5.31 7.74 -2.06
N VAL A 70 6.39 7.75 -2.82
CA VAL A 70 6.40 8.37 -4.16
C VAL A 70 5.40 7.69 -5.09
N LYS A 71 4.95 8.40 -6.13
CA LYS A 71 4.08 7.81 -7.17
C LYS A 71 4.86 6.72 -7.91
N GLN A 72 4.36 5.49 -7.83
CA GLN A 72 5.08 4.31 -8.31
C GLN A 72 4.14 3.20 -8.76
N TYR A 73 4.69 2.26 -9.50
CA TYR A 73 4.03 1.03 -9.92
C TYR A 73 4.97 -0.16 -9.72
N GLY A 74 4.44 -1.37 -9.85
CA GLY A 74 5.20 -2.60 -9.65
C GLY A 74 5.56 -2.88 -8.19
N SER A 75 4.86 -2.24 -7.24
CA SER A 75 5.03 -2.52 -5.81
C SER A 75 4.33 -3.82 -5.41
N CYS A 76 4.70 -4.36 -4.25
CA CYS A 76 3.97 -5.44 -3.57
C CYS A 76 3.19 -4.87 -2.37
N LEU A 77 1.98 -5.38 -2.11
CA LEU A 77 1.12 -5.00 -0.99
C LEU A 77 0.71 -6.26 -0.21
N VAL A 78 0.97 -6.27 1.10
CA VAL A 78 0.64 -7.40 1.99
C VAL A 78 -0.10 -6.89 3.21
N HIS A 79 -1.12 -7.60 3.67
CA HIS A 79 -1.81 -7.31 4.93
C HIS A 79 -1.35 -8.29 6.01
N ASN A 80 -0.96 -7.78 7.18
CA ASN A 80 -0.58 -8.58 8.33
C ASN A 80 -0.85 -7.82 9.65
N ASN A 81 -1.47 -8.49 10.62
CA ASN A 81 -1.76 -7.96 11.96
C ASN A 81 -2.43 -6.57 11.96
N GLY A 82 -3.43 -6.36 11.11
CA GLY A 82 -4.20 -5.10 11.04
C GLY A 82 -3.46 -3.94 10.36
N LYS A 83 -2.32 -4.20 9.73
CA LYS A 83 -1.52 -3.22 9.00
C LYS A 83 -1.29 -3.70 7.57
N PHE A 84 -1.13 -2.77 6.64
CA PHE A 84 -0.58 -3.10 5.34
C PHE A 84 0.90 -2.78 5.27
N TYR A 85 1.61 -3.52 4.43
CA TYR A 85 3.00 -3.34 4.12
C TYR A 85 3.15 -3.20 2.62
N VAL A 86 3.86 -2.16 2.20
CA VAL A 86 4.24 -1.95 0.81
C VAL A 86 5.74 -2.12 0.66
N PHE A 87 6.12 -2.92 -0.33
CA PHE A 87 7.50 -3.23 -0.65
C PHE A 87 7.83 -2.78 -2.07
N GLY A 88 8.88 -1.97 -2.16
CA GLY A 88 9.50 -1.52 -3.39
C GLY A 88 8.54 -0.93 -4.42
N GLY A 89 8.87 -1.13 -5.69
CA GLY A 89 8.21 -0.52 -6.84
C GLY A 89 9.19 0.27 -7.68
N THR A 90 8.69 1.00 -8.66
CA THR A 90 9.50 1.88 -9.50
C THR A 90 8.70 3.07 -9.99
N THR A 91 9.40 4.18 -10.21
CA THR A 91 8.88 5.36 -10.92
C THR A 91 8.94 5.20 -12.44
N GLY A 92 9.57 4.14 -12.94
CA GLY A 92 9.98 3.96 -14.33
C GLY A 92 11.39 4.46 -14.64
N TRP A 93 11.99 5.21 -13.70
CA TRP A 93 13.36 5.71 -13.79
C TRP A 93 14.24 5.16 -12.67
N GLU A 94 13.66 5.02 -11.47
CA GLU A 94 14.35 4.58 -10.27
C GLU A 94 13.59 3.43 -9.62
N TYR A 95 14.32 2.47 -9.06
CA TYR A 95 13.75 1.41 -8.24
C TYR A 95 13.59 1.90 -6.80
N ASN A 96 12.38 1.77 -6.28
CA ASN A 96 12.12 1.96 -4.86
C ASN A 96 12.46 0.65 -4.13
N LEU A 97 13.30 0.74 -3.11
CA LEU A 97 13.72 -0.40 -2.28
C LEU A 97 13.31 -0.20 -0.82
N GLU A 98 12.26 0.59 -0.60
CA GLU A 98 11.80 0.94 0.73
C GLU A 98 10.68 0.00 1.18
N VAL A 99 10.59 -0.19 2.50
CA VAL A 99 9.52 -0.93 3.16
C VAL A 99 8.73 0.07 4.00
N ARG A 100 7.44 0.16 3.72
CA ARG A 100 6.52 1.05 4.43
C ARG A 100 5.36 0.28 5.01
N SER A 101 4.89 0.72 6.17
CA SER A 101 3.60 0.28 6.72
C SER A 101 2.53 1.35 6.52
N LEU A 102 1.29 0.90 6.40
CA LEU A 102 0.10 1.74 6.37
C LEU A 102 -0.87 1.27 7.46
N GLU A 103 -1.18 2.17 8.39
CA GLU A 103 -1.97 1.88 9.59
C GLU A 103 -3.22 2.77 9.66
N PRO A 104 -4.38 2.24 10.05
CA PRO A 104 -5.58 3.03 10.22
C PRO A 104 -5.50 3.91 11.48
N GLU A 105 -5.93 5.16 11.37
CA GLU A 105 -6.09 6.09 12.50
C GLU A 105 -7.58 6.34 12.74
N PHE A 106 -8.05 6.05 13.95
CA PHE A 106 -9.45 6.19 14.36
C PHE A 106 -9.66 7.47 15.18
N SER A 107 -10.86 8.07 15.08
CA SER A 107 -11.25 9.18 15.94
C SER A 107 -11.43 8.69 17.38
N SER A 108 -11.06 9.50 18.36
CA SER A 108 -11.25 9.22 19.79
C SER A 108 -12.68 9.49 20.30
N LYS A 109 -13.63 9.85 19.43
CA LYS A 109 -15.02 10.13 19.84
C LYS A 109 -15.83 8.84 19.93
N ASN A 110 -16.36 8.58 21.13
CA ASN A 110 -17.29 7.49 21.47
C ASN A 110 -18.69 7.70 20.88
N ASP A 111 -18.80 7.86 19.57
CA ASP A 111 -20.11 7.94 18.91
C ASP A 111 -20.32 6.71 18.03
N ASP A 112 -21.36 5.96 18.42
CA ASP A 112 -22.08 4.89 17.73
C ASP A 112 -21.38 3.54 17.47
N GLU A 113 -22.06 2.50 17.96
CA GLU A 113 -21.76 1.06 17.90
C GLU A 113 -21.81 0.47 16.46
N ASP A 114 -21.72 1.30 15.43
CA ASP A 114 -21.88 0.89 14.04
C ASP A 114 -20.64 1.25 13.22
N ARG A 115 -19.65 0.35 13.29
CA ARG A 115 -18.43 0.28 12.47
C ARG A 115 -17.49 1.50 12.58
N LEU A 116 -16.47 1.36 13.43
CA LEU A 116 -15.28 2.22 13.48
C LEU A 116 -14.59 2.27 12.11
N GLU A 117 -14.93 3.23 11.24
CA GLU A 117 -14.17 3.49 10.03
C GLU A 117 -12.95 4.37 10.35
N PRO A 118 -11.76 4.07 9.77
CA PRO A 118 -10.60 4.93 9.94
C PRO A 118 -10.83 6.31 9.32
N VAL A 119 -10.44 7.36 10.05
CA VAL A 119 -10.53 8.76 9.60
C VAL A 119 -9.40 9.10 8.62
N CYS A 120 -8.22 8.53 8.85
CA CYS A 120 -7.10 8.56 7.92
C CYS A 120 -6.23 7.31 8.10
N TRP A 121 -5.26 7.17 7.20
CA TRP A 121 -4.31 6.07 7.21
C TRP A 121 -2.89 6.64 7.18
N LYS A 122 -2.07 6.27 8.15
CA LYS A 122 -0.72 6.81 8.32
C LYS A 122 0.30 5.88 7.69
N TRP A 123 1.10 6.42 6.79
CA TRP A 123 2.31 5.78 6.30
C TRP A 123 3.47 5.98 7.26
N THR A 124 4.23 4.91 7.49
CA THR A 124 5.49 4.96 8.25
C THR A 124 6.58 4.25 7.45
N LEU A 125 7.70 4.94 7.21
CA LEU A 125 8.90 4.33 6.64
C LEU A 125 9.55 3.42 7.68
N LEU A 126 9.62 2.12 7.37
CA LEU A 126 10.22 1.12 8.24
C LEU A 126 11.68 0.84 7.89
N HIS A 127 11.98 0.75 6.59
CA HIS A 127 13.32 0.40 6.14
C HIS A 127 13.61 0.92 4.73
N VAL A 128 14.88 1.18 4.45
CA VAL A 128 15.42 1.39 3.10
C VAL A 128 16.45 0.31 2.83
N ILE A 129 16.18 -0.63 1.90
CA ILE A 129 16.94 -1.89 1.77
C ILE A 129 18.42 -1.67 1.34
N TYR A 130 18.83 -0.48 0.91
CA TYR A 130 20.26 -0.17 0.67
C TYR A 130 21.16 -0.47 1.89
N LYS A 131 20.65 -0.30 3.12
CA LYS A 131 21.42 -0.62 4.34
C LYS A 131 21.67 -2.11 4.53
N PHE A 132 20.76 -2.98 4.06
CA PHE A 132 20.93 -4.43 4.19
C PHE A 132 21.97 -4.96 3.20
N ILE A 133 22.06 -4.37 2.01
CA ILE A 133 23.10 -4.71 1.02
C ILE A 133 24.47 -4.18 1.47
N LEU A 134 24.54 -2.96 2.03
CA LEU A 134 25.81 -2.45 2.55
C LEU A 134 26.25 -3.14 3.85
N LEU A 135 25.32 -3.51 4.75
CA LEU A 135 25.62 -4.31 5.94
C LEU A 135 25.98 -5.76 5.59
N SER A 136 25.33 -6.38 4.60
CA SER A 136 25.70 -7.73 4.14
C SER A 136 27.03 -7.72 3.40
N LEU A 137 27.33 -6.72 2.58
CA LEU A 137 28.65 -6.56 1.95
C LEU A 137 29.75 -6.24 2.98
N ALA A 138 29.45 -5.46 4.03
CA ALA A 138 30.37 -5.27 5.15
C ALA A 138 30.56 -6.54 5.99
N TYR A 139 29.52 -7.35 6.18
CA TYR A 139 29.63 -8.65 6.86
C TYR A 139 30.43 -9.67 6.03
N ILE A 140 30.24 -9.69 4.71
CA ILE A 140 30.98 -10.57 3.79
C ILE A 140 32.46 -10.15 3.73
N SER A 141 32.77 -8.85 3.74
CA SER A 141 34.17 -8.39 3.75
C SER A 141 34.87 -8.64 5.09
N ILE A 142 34.17 -8.55 6.23
CA ILE A 142 34.71 -8.92 7.55
C ILE A 142 34.95 -10.44 7.65
N LEU A 143 34.05 -11.27 7.10
CA LEU A 143 34.23 -12.73 7.07
C LEU A 143 35.40 -13.17 6.16
N CYS A 144 35.68 -12.45 5.07
CA CYS A 144 36.83 -12.74 4.20
C CYS A 144 38.19 -12.37 4.82
N ILE A 145 38.25 -11.46 5.80
CA ILE A 145 39.51 -11.08 6.47
C ILE A 145 39.88 -12.04 7.61
N HIS A 146 38.93 -12.81 8.15
CA HIS A 146 39.18 -13.80 9.21
C HIS A 146 39.43 -15.23 8.68
N LEU A 147 39.56 -15.40 7.37
CA LEU A 147 39.82 -16.69 6.70
C LEU A 147 41.13 -16.70 5.89
N VAL A 148 42.08 -15.82 6.21
CA VAL A 148 43.47 -15.87 5.71
C VAL A 148 44.42 -15.99 6.89
#